data_AF-A0A9P4QYH1-F1
#
_entry.id   AF-A0A9P4QYH1-F1
#
_cell.length_a   1.000
_cell.length_b   1.000
_cell.length_c   1.000
_cell.angle_alpha   90.00
_cell.angle_beta   90.00
_cell.angle_gamma   90.00
#
_symmetry.space_group_name_H-M   'P 1'
#
loop_
_entity.id
_entity.type
_entity.pdbx_description
1 polymer ?
#
loop_
_entity_poly.entity_id
_entity_poly.type
_entity_poly.pdbx_seq_one_letter_code
_entity_poly.pdbx_strand_id
1 'polypeptide(L)'
;MDWSCLRRLDLNHGAPKHLFSVLTGKVPKLRALHFGFWPNHSPDRTWECLDVSVIVKLLESIHGLQQLEATNMNMAEFQNILNDPVFAKLGRTLKMLRVSFTAAAAKGWTLDDVQSMTESCPGLQVLGLKIAMETDTTVPYTSTIWPVAAIEKLKCLTQLRELSLVLQLDENSTEFIVASDGNQHIIKPAAQDRTLSLIRNWRASQRGSELKKCVVRYQTILPFTEHAYTVTSSGTLDSPLELQTDVTGLPAVISLHPFY
;
A
#
# COMPACT_ATOMS: atom_id res chain seq x y z
N MET A 1 24.82 -13.14 -20.18
CA MET A 1 24.06 -14.04 -19.28
C MET A 1 22.65 -14.17 -19.84
N ASP A 2 22.12 -15.39 -19.94
CA ASP A 2 20.74 -15.64 -20.39
C ASP A 2 19.79 -15.59 -19.19
N TRP A 3 18.77 -14.74 -19.26
CA TRP A 3 17.76 -14.53 -18.22
C TRP A 3 16.37 -15.05 -18.61
N SER A 4 16.27 -15.76 -19.75
CA SER A 4 15.00 -16.23 -20.33
C SER A 4 14.18 -17.14 -19.41
N CYS A 5 14.83 -17.77 -18.43
CA CYS A 5 14.23 -18.66 -17.45
C CYS A 5 13.95 -18.00 -16.08
N LEU A 6 14.32 -16.73 -15.89
CA LEU A 6 14.11 -16.02 -14.62
C LEU A 6 12.61 -15.88 -14.33
N ARG A 7 12.18 -16.38 -13.17
CA ARG A 7 10.77 -16.34 -12.73
C ARG A 7 10.50 -15.38 -11.58
N ARG A 8 11.51 -15.12 -10.76
CA ARG A 8 11.44 -14.23 -9.60
C ARG A 8 12.66 -13.34 -9.59
N LEU A 9 12.45 -12.06 -9.35
CA LEU A 9 13.50 -11.08 -9.19
C LEU A 9 13.19 -10.26 -7.95
N ASP A 10 14.08 -10.34 -6.98
CA ASP A 10 13.99 -9.58 -5.75
C ASP A 10 15.21 -8.66 -5.68
N LEU A 11 14.94 -7.36 -5.74
CA LEU A 11 15.92 -6.28 -5.66
C LEU A 11 15.79 -5.52 -4.32
N ASN A 12 14.90 -5.99 -3.44
CA ASN A 12 14.61 -5.39 -2.15
C ASN A 12 14.44 -3.86 -2.24
N HIS A 13 15.31 -3.10 -1.57
CA HIS A 13 15.20 -1.65 -1.42
C HIS A 13 15.86 -0.83 -2.53
N GLY A 14 16.54 -1.46 -3.50
CA GLY A 14 17.23 -0.71 -4.54
C GLY A 14 17.94 -1.57 -5.56
N ALA A 15 18.03 -1.04 -6.78
CA ALA A 15 18.84 -1.63 -7.83
C ALA A 15 19.45 -0.53 -8.71
N PRO A 16 20.64 -0.77 -9.27
CA PRO A 16 21.22 0.19 -10.20
C PRO A 16 20.37 0.31 -11.46
N LYS A 17 20.19 1.55 -11.96
CA LYS A 17 19.41 1.86 -13.18
C LYS A 17 19.72 0.94 -14.36
N HIS A 18 21.01 0.65 -14.57
CA HIS A 18 21.47 -0.16 -15.70
C HIS A 18 20.96 -1.61 -15.63
N LEU A 19 20.69 -2.15 -14.44
CA LEU A 19 20.13 -3.49 -14.30
C LEU A 19 18.74 -3.56 -14.92
N PHE A 20 17.86 -2.60 -14.62
CA PHE A 20 16.52 -2.55 -15.22
C PHE A 20 16.60 -2.48 -16.75
N SER A 21 17.49 -1.65 -17.30
CA SER A 21 17.71 -1.55 -18.75
C SER A 21 18.22 -2.86 -19.38
N VAL A 22 19.11 -3.58 -18.69
CA VAL A 22 19.64 -4.86 -19.16
C VAL A 22 18.57 -5.95 -19.17
N LEU A 23 17.64 -5.91 -18.21
CA LEU A 23 16.58 -6.91 -18.07
C LEU A 23 15.38 -6.64 -18.98
N THR A 24 15.14 -5.39 -19.40
CA THR A 24 14.04 -5.02 -20.30
C THR A 24 14.02 -5.91 -21.55
N GLY A 25 12.91 -6.61 -21.78
CA GLY A 25 12.74 -7.53 -22.91
C GLY A 25 13.52 -8.86 -22.81
N LYS A 26 14.31 -9.08 -21.75
CA LYS A 26 15.13 -10.30 -21.56
C LYS A 26 14.63 -11.26 -20.49
N VAL A 27 13.59 -10.87 -19.75
CA VAL A 27 12.98 -11.68 -18.67
C VAL A 27 11.51 -12.06 -18.98
N PRO A 28 11.22 -12.70 -20.13
CA PRO A 28 9.84 -12.94 -20.57
C PRO A 28 9.03 -13.85 -19.63
N LYS A 29 9.71 -14.66 -18.80
CA LYS A 29 9.08 -15.60 -17.86
C LYS A 29 8.96 -15.05 -16.44
N LEU A 30 9.25 -13.77 -16.21
CA LEU A 30 9.17 -13.16 -14.88
C LEU A 30 7.72 -13.18 -14.37
N ARG A 31 7.52 -13.73 -13.17
CA ARG A 31 6.23 -13.87 -12.49
C ARG A 31 6.15 -13.05 -11.19
N ALA A 32 7.28 -12.87 -10.51
CA ALA A 32 7.34 -12.04 -9.31
C ALA A 32 8.47 -11.03 -9.41
N LEU A 33 8.17 -9.78 -9.09
CA LEU A 33 9.11 -8.68 -9.00
C LEU A 33 8.94 -7.98 -7.66
N HIS A 34 10.00 -7.92 -6.88
CA HIS A 34 10.12 -7.07 -5.70
C HIS A 34 11.23 -6.06 -5.94
N PHE A 35 10.93 -4.78 -5.73
CA PHE A 35 11.90 -3.70 -5.89
C PHE A 35 11.56 -2.50 -5.02
N GLY A 36 12.49 -1.55 -4.93
CA GLY A 36 12.29 -0.36 -4.13
C GLY A 36 13.22 0.75 -4.54
N PHE A 37 12.95 1.93 -4.00
CA PHE A 37 13.76 3.13 -4.20
C PHE A 37 14.10 3.71 -2.85
N TRP A 38 15.34 3.47 -2.46
CA TRP A 38 15.93 4.14 -1.32
C TRP A 38 16.91 5.20 -1.84
N PRO A 39 16.83 6.43 -1.32
CA PRO A 39 17.88 7.41 -1.49
C PRO A 39 19.19 6.78 -1.04
N ASN A 40 20.14 6.69 -1.95
CA ASN A 40 21.50 6.34 -1.64
C ASN A 40 22.21 7.60 -1.18
N HIS A 41 22.25 7.81 0.13
CA HIS A 41 22.99 8.92 0.74
C HIS A 41 24.52 8.76 0.61
N SER A 42 25.00 7.70 -0.03
CA SER A 42 26.41 7.57 -0.39
C SER A 42 26.80 8.53 -1.51
N PRO A 43 27.99 9.14 -1.47
CA PRO A 43 28.51 9.95 -2.57
C PRO A 43 28.53 9.19 -3.92
N ASP A 44 28.69 7.86 -3.88
CA ASP A 44 28.70 7.00 -5.06
C ASP A 44 27.30 6.43 -5.35
N ARG A 45 26.37 7.28 -5.80
CA ARG A 45 24.92 7.04 -6.09
C ARG A 45 24.60 5.94 -7.13
N THR A 46 25.32 4.84 -7.12
CA THR A 46 25.26 3.73 -8.05
C THR A 46 23.97 2.90 -7.92
N TRP A 47 23.32 2.93 -6.75
CA TRP A 47 22.11 2.18 -6.42
C TRP A 47 20.81 3.01 -6.45
N GLU A 48 20.88 4.30 -6.79
CA GLU A 48 19.70 5.15 -6.99
C GLU A 48 19.15 4.98 -8.42
N CYS A 49 17.92 4.51 -8.54
CA CYS A 49 17.18 4.55 -9.80
C CYS A 49 16.08 5.62 -9.74
N LEU A 50 16.46 6.90 -9.81
CA LEU A 50 15.48 8.00 -9.86
C LEU A 50 14.73 8.08 -11.20
N ASP A 51 15.22 7.37 -12.23
CA ASP A 51 14.60 7.33 -13.54
C ASP A 51 13.50 6.25 -13.62
N VAL A 52 12.31 6.66 -13.15
CA VAL A 52 11.04 5.93 -13.21
C VAL A 52 10.77 5.35 -14.61
N SER A 53 11.20 6.02 -15.69
CA SER A 53 10.92 5.58 -17.06
C SER A 53 11.54 4.24 -17.42
N VAL A 54 12.69 3.89 -16.82
CA VAL A 54 13.36 2.60 -17.08
C VAL A 54 12.56 1.45 -16.49
N ILE A 55 11.88 1.70 -15.37
CA ILE A 55 11.09 0.69 -14.67
C ILE A 55 9.76 0.49 -15.37
N VAL A 56 9.12 1.58 -15.82
CA VAL A 56 7.94 1.51 -16.69
C VAL A 56 8.26 0.65 -17.92
N LYS A 57 9.37 0.91 -18.62
CA LYS A 57 9.79 0.09 -19.78
C LYS A 57 10.03 -1.37 -19.43
N LEU A 58 10.63 -1.66 -18.28
CA LEU A 58 10.78 -3.05 -17.82
C LEU A 58 9.42 -3.71 -17.59
N LEU A 59 8.52 -3.06 -16.83
CA LEU A 59 7.19 -3.58 -16.53
C LEU A 59 6.37 -3.82 -17.81
N GLU A 60 6.41 -2.89 -18.77
CA GLU A 60 5.76 -3.02 -20.07
C GLU A 60 6.29 -4.19 -20.91
N SER A 61 7.57 -4.55 -20.72
CA SER A 61 8.20 -5.69 -21.41
C SER A 61 7.83 -7.06 -20.81
N ILE A 62 7.20 -7.10 -19.64
CA ILE A 62 6.83 -8.34 -18.94
C ILE A 62 5.34 -8.63 -19.17
N HIS A 63 5.04 -9.77 -19.80
CA HIS A 63 3.66 -10.15 -20.14
C HIS A 63 2.95 -11.01 -19.09
N GLY A 64 3.71 -11.59 -18.15
CA GLY A 64 3.24 -12.66 -17.28
C GLY A 64 3.31 -12.34 -15.80
N LEU A 65 3.52 -11.09 -15.41
CA LEU A 65 3.76 -10.72 -14.01
C LEU A 65 2.53 -11.01 -13.15
N GLN A 66 2.71 -11.75 -12.07
CA GLN A 66 1.66 -12.16 -11.14
C GLN A 66 1.80 -11.48 -9.78
N GLN A 67 3.03 -11.15 -9.38
CA GLN A 67 3.32 -10.54 -8.08
C GLN A 67 4.19 -9.31 -8.30
N LEU A 68 3.71 -8.18 -7.79
CA LEU A 68 4.44 -6.94 -7.77
C LEU A 68 4.48 -6.43 -6.33
N GLU A 69 5.69 -6.33 -5.80
CA GLU A 69 5.95 -5.71 -4.51
C GLU A 69 6.88 -4.52 -4.71
N ALA A 70 6.52 -3.39 -4.11
CA ALA A 70 7.29 -2.17 -4.19
C ALA A 70 7.44 -1.52 -2.81
N THR A 71 8.67 -1.15 -2.46
CA THR A 71 8.98 -0.39 -1.25
C THR A 71 9.60 0.95 -1.63
N ASN A 72 8.90 2.07 -1.39
CA ASN A 72 9.35 3.39 -1.84
C ASN A 72 9.33 4.45 -0.73
N MET A 73 10.22 5.44 -0.81
CA MET A 73 10.15 6.65 0.01
C MET A 73 9.24 7.72 -0.59
N ASN A 74 9.10 7.79 -1.91
CA ASN A 74 8.32 8.84 -2.58
C ASN A 74 7.08 8.26 -3.30
N MET A 75 5.90 8.57 -2.77
CA MET A 75 4.62 8.14 -3.34
C MET A 75 4.38 8.72 -4.74
N ALA A 76 4.60 10.02 -4.93
CA ALA A 76 4.24 10.70 -6.16
C ALA A 76 5.01 10.13 -7.36
N GLU A 77 6.29 9.81 -7.16
CA GLU A 77 7.11 9.14 -8.16
C GLU A 77 6.65 7.70 -8.42
N PHE A 78 6.21 6.99 -7.38
CA PHE A 78 5.72 5.62 -7.55
C PHE A 78 4.37 5.55 -8.27
N GLN A 79 3.46 6.49 -7.98
CA GLN A 79 2.19 6.61 -8.71
C GLN A 79 2.43 6.85 -10.21
N ASN A 80 3.50 7.59 -10.56
CA ASN A 80 3.89 7.75 -11.96
C ASN A 80 4.38 6.44 -12.61
N ILE A 81 4.90 5.48 -11.83
CA ILE A 81 5.26 4.13 -12.34
C ILE A 81 4.00 3.30 -12.57
N LEU A 82 3.10 3.28 -11.58
CA LEU A 82 1.86 2.51 -11.63
C LEU A 82 0.72 3.35 -12.19
N ASN A 83 0.88 3.75 -13.45
CA ASN A 83 -0.12 4.49 -14.21
C ASN A 83 -1.05 3.56 -15.00
N ASP A 84 -2.10 4.13 -15.62
CA ASP A 84 -3.09 3.37 -16.38
C ASP A 84 -2.47 2.45 -17.46
N PRO A 85 -1.48 2.89 -18.27
CA PRO A 85 -0.80 1.99 -19.23
C PRO A 85 -0.19 0.73 -18.59
N VAL A 86 0.50 0.89 -17.47
CA VAL A 86 1.15 -0.23 -16.76
C VAL A 86 0.10 -1.15 -16.17
N PHE A 87 -0.97 -0.60 -15.58
CA PHE A 87 -2.07 -1.42 -15.09
C PHE A 87 -2.85 -2.12 -16.20
N ALA A 88 -3.12 -1.46 -17.32
CA ALA A 88 -3.76 -2.08 -18.48
C ALA A 88 -2.94 -3.27 -19.02
N LYS A 89 -1.61 -3.17 -18.95
CA LYS A 89 -0.69 -4.24 -19.36
C LYS A 89 -0.66 -5.41 -18.38
N LEU A 90 -0.49 -5.12 -17.09
CA LEU A 90 -0.24 -6.13 -16.06
C LEU A 90 -1.51 -6.69 -15.43
N GLY A 91 -2.61 -5.92 -15.46
CA GLY A 91 -3.77 -6.15 -14.60
C GLY A 91 -4.52 -7.45 -14.83
N ARG A 92 -4.43 -8.03 -16.05
CA ARG A 92 -5.00 -9.36 -16.33
C ARG A 92 -4.24 -10.50 -15.67
N THR A 93 -2.93 -10.35 -15.45
CA THR A 93 -2.08 -11.40 -14.86
C THR A 93 -1.77 -11.16 -13.40
N LEU A 94 -1.85 -9.91 -12.93
CA LEU A 94 -1.50 -9.53 -11.58
C LEU A 94 -2.47 -10.15 -10.56
N LYS A 95 -1.91 -10.87 -9.59
CA LYS A 95 -2.62 -11.52 -8.47
C LYS A 95 -2.25 -10.92 -7.12
N MET A 96 -1.07 -10.33 -7.01
CA MET A 96 -0.60 -9.67 -5.79
C MET A 96 -0.01 -8.32 -6.16
N LEU A 97 -0.50 -7.29 -5.47
CA LEU A 97 0.07 -5.96 -5.46
C LEU A 97 0.33 -5.54 -4.01
N ARG A 98 1.57 -5.26 -3.66
CA ARG A 98 1.93 -4.71 -2.35
C ARG A 98 2.80 -3.48 -2.55
N VAL A 99 2.36 -2.37 -2.00
CA VAL A 99 3.07 -1.11 -2.07
C VAL A 99 3.23 -0.57 -0.66
N SER A 100 4.48 -0.56 -0.20
CA SER A 100 4.87 -0.11 1.12
C SER A 100 5.62 1.20 1.01
N PHE A 101 5.34 2.13 1.93
CA PHE A 101 6.01 3.43 1.99
C PHE A 101 6.70 3.60 3.33
N THR A 102 7.97 3.98 3.30
CA THR A 102 8.76 4.19 4.52
C THR A 102 8.69 5.64 5.01
N ALA A 103 8.37 6.59 4.14
CA ALA A 103 8.13 7.97 4.55
C ALA A 103 6.77 8.10 5.21
N ALA A 104 6.76 8.36 6.53
CA ALA A 104 5.55 8.53 7.33
C ALA A 104 4.59 9.56 6.71
N ALA A 105 5.13 10.65 6.12
CA ALA A 105 4.36 11.74 5.52
C ALA A 105 3.92 11.53 4.07
N ALA A 106 4.32 10.45 3.39
CA ALA A 106 3.96 10.23 2.00
C ALA A 106 2.44 10.07 1.86
N LYS A 107 1.81 10.84 0.96
CA LYS A 107 0.36 10.72 0.69
C LYS A 107 0.02 9.28 0.29
N GLY A 108 -1.17 8.81 0.65
CA GLY A 108 -1.68 7.51 0.20
C GLY A 108 -2.31 7.59 -1.20
N TRP A 109 -2.83 6.46 -1.66
CA TRP A 109 -3.63 6.34 -2.86
C TRP A 109 -4.96 7.07 -2.69
N THR A 110 -5.32 7.87 -3.68
CA THR A 110 -6.59 8.60 -3.76
C THR A 110 -7.72 7.69 -4.25
N LEU A 111 -8.95 8.19 -4.22
CA LEU A 111 -10.11 7.51 -4.81
C LEU A 111 -9.87 7.15 -6.27
N ASP A 112 -9.34 8.08 -7.06
CA ASP A 112 -9.12 7.90 -8.50
C ASP A 112 -8.06 6.81 -8.77
N ASP A 113 -6.97 6.82 -7.99
CA ASP A 113 -5.93 5.78 -8.08
C ASP A 113 -6.51 4.39 -7.78
N VAL A 114 -7.30 4.29 -6.71
CA VAL A 114 -7.94 3.04 -6.31
C VAL A 114 -8.93 2.59 -7.39
N GLN A 115 -9.75 3.50 -7.91
CA GLN A 115 -10.70 3.20 -8.96
C GLN A 115 -9.99 2.65 -10.21
N SER A 116 -9.00 3.36 -10.75
CA SER A 116 -8.25 2.92 -11.94
C SER A 116 -7.62 1.54 -11.73
N MET A 117 -7.02 1.29 -10.57
CA MET A 117 -6.41 0.00 -10.24
C MET A 117 -7.45 -1.11 -10.15
N THR A 118 -8.60 -0.89 -9.50
CA THR A 118 -9.63 -1.92 -9.39
C THR A 118 -10.27 -2.28 -10.72
N GLU A 119 -10.43 -1.31 -11.62
CA GLU A 119 -10.93 -1.52 -12.98
C GLU A 119 -9.92 -2.28 -13.85
N SER A 120 -8.64 -1.97 -13.71
CA SER A 120 -7.58 -2.57 -14.51
C SER A 120 -7.14 -3.95 -14.00
N CYS A 121 -7.21 -4.21 -12.70
CA CYS A 121 -6.69 -5.40 -12.04
C CYS A 121 -7.78 -6.23 -11.33
N PRO A 122 -8.87 -6.66 -12.01
CA PRO A 122 -10.00 -7.33 -11.35
C PRO A 122 -9.65 -8.70 -10.77
N GLY A 123 -8.51 -9.28 -11.17
CA GLY A 123 -8.03 -10.58 -10.73
C GLY A 123 -7.17 -10.58 -9.46
N LEU A 124 -7.01 -9.44 -8.79
CA LEU A 124 -6.20 -9.32 -7.58
C LEU A 124 -6.75 -10.17 -6.43
N GLN A 125 -5.83 -10.88 -5.77
CA GLN A 125 -6.10 -11.76 -4.63
C GLN A 125 -5.45 -11.25 -3.34
N VAL A 126 -4.32 -10.55 -3.46
CA VAL A 126 -3.61 -9.94 -2.35
C VAL A 126 -3.35 -8.49 -2.67
N LEU A 127 -3.78 -7.59 -1.78
CA LEU A 127 -3.61 -6.16 -1.92
C LEU A 127 -3.02 -5.57 -0.65
N GLY A 128 -1.90 -4.87 -0.79
CA GLY A 128 -1.31 -4.04 0.27
C GLY A 128 -1.09 -2.63 -0.24
N LEU A 129 -1.72 -1.64 0.36
CA LEU A 129 -1.58 -0.25 -0.05
C LEU A 129 -1.83 0.72 1.11
N LYS A 130 -1.30 1.93 0.95
CA LYS A 130 -1.62 3.09 1.79
C LYS A 130 -2.76 3.87 1.14
N ILE A 131 -3.87 4.13 1.84
CA ILE A 131 -4.98 4.95 1.33
C ILE A 131 -4.88 6.36 1.93
N ALA A 132 -5.12 7.38 1.12
CA ALA A 132 -5.25 8.75 1.61
C ALA A 132 -6.58 8.93 2.35
N MET A 133 -6.55 9.58 3.51
CA MET A 133 -7.78 9.99 4.20
C MET A 133 -8.56 10.99 3.33
N GLU A 134 -9.88 10.99 3.44
CA GLU A 134 -10.74 11.95 2.74
C GLU A 134 -10.77 13.29 3.49
N THR A 135 -10.93 14.39 2.77
CA THR A 135 -11.14 15.70 3.38
C THR A 135 -12.62 15.92 3.62
N ASP A 136 -12.99 16.26 4.86
CA ASP A 136 -14.35 16.68 5.18
C ASP A 136 -14.55 18.12 4.72
N THR A 137 -15.37 18.28 3.67
CA THR A 137 -15.72 19.59 3.10
C THR A 137 -16.94 20.21 3.77
N THR A 138 -17.58 19.52 4.71
CA THR A 138 -18.78 20.00 5.41
C THR A 138 -18.45 20.92 6.59
N VAL A 139 -17.20 20.88 7.07
CA VAL A 139 -16.68 21.75 8.13
C VAL A 139 -15.81 22.88 7.58
N PRO A 140 -15.80 24.06 8.22
CA PRO A 140 -15.04 25.23 7.75
C PRO A 140 -13.51 25.11 7.91
N TYR A 141 -13.03 24.07 8.60
CA TYR A 141 -11.61 23.74 8.74
C TYR A 141 -11.34 22.41 8.02
N THR A 142 -10.13 22.24 7.48
CA THR A 142 -9.73 21.00 6.81
C THR A 142 -9.65 19.88 7.84
N SER A 143 -10.71 19.09 8.00
CA SER A 143 -10.70 17.84 8.78
C SER A 143 -10.50 16.65 7.85
N THR A 144 -9.92 15.56 8.36
CA THR A 144 -9.83 14.30 7.61
C THR A 144 -10.70 13.21 8.21
N ILE A 145 -11.31 12.43 7.33
CA ILE A 145 -12.28 11.38 7.66
C ILE A 145 -11.92 10.07 6.96
N TRP A 146 -12.50 8.97 7.44
CA TRP A 146 -12.35 7.65 6.86
C TRP A 146 -12.65 7.66 5.35
N PRO A 147 -11.77 7.09 4.50
CA PRO A 147 -11.91 7.13 3.06
C PRO A 147 -12.95 6.12 2.55
N VAL A 148 -14.23 6.40 2.84
CA VAL A 148 -15.36 5.52 2.53
C VAL A 148 -15.39 5.19 1.04
N ALA A 149 -15.28 6.21 0.18
CA ALA A 149 -15.45 6.01 -1.26
C ALA A 149 -14.35 5.11 -1.85
N ALA A 150 -13.09 5.34 -1.45
CA ALA A 150 -11.97 4.53 -1.93
C ALA A 150 -12.08 3.09 -1.44
N ILE A 151 -12.49 2.89 -0.18
CA ILE A 151 -12.65 1.55 0.40
C ILE A 151 -13.81 0.78 -0.24
N GLU A 152 -14.93 1.45 -0.55
CA GLU A 152 -16.03 0.83 -1.27
C GLU A 152 -15.62 0.35 -2.66
N LYS A 153 -14.74 1.08 -3.37
CA LYS A 153 -14.21 0.65 -4.67
C LYS A 153 -13.40 -0.64 -4.57
N LEU A 154 -12.69 -0.87 -3.47
CA LEU A 154 -11.93 -2.11 -3.28
C LEU A 154 -12.82 -3.36 -3.29
N LYS A 155 -14.11 -3.24 -2.96
CA LYS A 155 -15.07 -4.35 -3.04
C LYS A 155 -15.28 -4.87 -4.46
N CYS A 156 -14.94 -4.09 -5.50
CA CYS A 156 -14.95 -4.55 -6.89
C CYS A 156 -13.95 -5.67 -7.16
N LEU A 157 -12.94 -5.85 -6.28
CA LEU A 157 -11.98 -6.95 -6.35
C LEU A 157 -12.59 -8.24 -5.82
N THR A 158 -13.39 -8.90 -6.64
CA THR A 158 -14.14 -10.12 -6.28
C THR A 158 -13.28 -11.35 -6.02
N GLN A 159 -11.98 -11.30 -6.29
CA GLN A 159 -11.03 -12.39 -5.99
C GLN A 159 -10.17 -12.10 -4.75
N LEU A 160 -10.37 -10.96 -4.10
CA LEU A 160 -9.53 -10.53 -2.99
C LEU A 160 -9.69 -11.46 -1.78
N ARG A 161 -8.56 -11.92 -1.25
CA ARG A 161 -8.43 -12.84 -0.11
C ARG A 161 -7.61 -12.25 1.02
N GLU A 162 -6.67 -11.37 0.69
CA GLU A 162 -5.87 -10.65 1.67
C GLU A 162 -5.87 -9.16 1.35
N LEU A 163 -6.22 -8.36 2.37
CA LEU A 163 -6.20 -6.91 2.31
C LEU A 163 -5.31 -6.37 3.42
N SER A 164 -4.40 -5.47 3.08
CA SER A 164 -3.55 -4.75 4.04
C SER A 164 -3.63 -3.26 3.72
N LEU A 165 -4.33 -2.52 4.57
CA LEU A 165 -4.47 -1.08 4.47
C LEU A 165 -3.54 -0.38 5.44
N VAL A 166 -2.93 0.70 4.99
CA VAL A 166 -2.25 1.68 5.84
C VAL A 166 -2.99 3.00 5.71
N LEU A 167 -3.40 3.56 6.84
CA LEU A 167 -4.07 4.84 6.95
C LEU A 167 -3.19 5.76 7.77
N GLN A 168 -2.69 6.81 7.13
CA GLN A 168 -1.98 7.85 7.83
C GLN A 168 -3.00 8.86 8.34
N LEU A 169 -3.06 8.98 9.64
CA LEU A 169 -3.90 9.92 10.36
C LEU A 169 -3.09 11.21 10.55
N ASP A 170 -3.61 12.32 10.04
CA ASP A 170 -3.02 13.63 10.23
C ASP A 170 -3.60 14.34 11.46
N GLU A 171 -3.05 15.50 11.79
CA GLU A 171 -3.47 16.31 12.93
C GLU A 171 -4.92 16.75 12.90
N ASN A 172 -5.53 16.69 11.72
CA ASN A 172 -6.89 17.09 11.49
C ASN A 172 -7.87 15.90 11.47
N SER A 173 -7.39 14.67 11.68
CA SER A 173 -8.23 13.48 11.76
C SER A 173 -9.01 13.45 13.07
N THR A 174 -10.27 13.87 13.05
CA THR A 174 -11.14 13.90 14.25
C THR A 174 -11.74 12.54 14.61
N GLU A 175 -11.71 11.55 13.71
CA GLU A 175 -12.36 10.25 13.92
C GLU A 175 -11.53 9.27 14.76
N PHE A 176 -10.20 9.36 14.65
CA PHE A 176 -9.29 8.35 15.16
C PHE A 176 -8.21 8.92 16.06
N ILE A 177 -8.09 10.24 16.22
CA ILE A 177 -7.06 10.87 17.05
C ILE A 177 -7.70 11.79 18.08
N VAL A 178 -7.15 11.79 19.30
CA VAL A 178 -7.33 12.87 20.28
C VAL A 178 -5.98 13.51 20.55
N ALA A 179 -5.94 14.84 20.58
CA ALA A 179 -4.80 15.60 21.08
C ALA A 179 -4.90 15.71 22.61
N SER A 180 -3.97 15.11 23.34
CA SER A 180 -3.77 15.31 24.77
C SER A 180 -2.35 15.76 25.03
N ASP A 181 -2.17 16.84 25.79
CA ASP A 181 -0.86 17.35 26.20
C ASP A 181 0.10 17.66 25.02
N GLY A 182 -0.45 18.05 23.87
CA GLY A 182 0.31 18.32 22.63
C GLY A 182 0.70 17.07 21.84
N ASN A 183 0.34 15.86 22.29
CA ASN A 183 0.57 14.59 21.60
C ASN A 183 -0.73 14.03 21.02
N GLN A 184 -0.62 13.41 19.84
CA GLN A 184 -1.74 12.75 19.17
C GLN A 184 -1.81 11.27 19.56
N HIS A 185 -3.00 10.82 19.97
CA HIS A 185 -3.23 9.44 20.38
C HIS A 185 -4.40 8.81 19.63
N ILE A 186 -4.22 7.56 19.19
CA ILE A 186 -5.27 6.83 18.49
C ILE A 186 -6.41 6.42 19.43
N ILE A 187 -7.65 6.72 19.06
CA ILE A 187 -8.88 6.26 19.72
C ILE A 187 -9.07 4.76 19.42
N LYS A 188 -8.43 3.91 20.23
CA LYS A 188 -8.39 2.46 20.00
C LYS A 188 -9.76 1.80 19.75
N PRO A 189 -10.84 2.10 20.52
CA PRO A 189 -12.14 1.49 20.26
C PRO A 189 -12.70 1.85 18.87
N ALA A 190 -12.59 3.13 18.47
CA ALA A 190 -13.09 3.58 17.18
C ALA A 190 -12.32 2.94 16.00
N ALA A 191 -11.00 2.83 16.11
CA ALA A 191 -10.16 2.17 15.11
C ALA A 191 -10.48 0.66 14.99
N GLN A 192 -10.65 -0.01 16.13
CA GLN A 192 -11.05 -1.41 16.18
C GLN A 192 -12.43 -1.65 15.55
N ASP A 193 -13.44 -0.88 15.97
CA ASP A 193 -14.81 -1.01 15.49
C ASP A 193 -14.91 -0.76 13.98
N ARG A 194 -14.14 0.20 13.47
CA ARG A 194 -14.06 0.48 12.03
C ARG A 194 -13.43 -0.68 11.27
N THR A 195 -12.33 -1.24 11.78
CA THR A 195 -11.68 -2.40 11.17
C THR A 195 -12.60 -3.62 11.14
N LEU A 196 -13.32 -3.89 12.23
CA LEU A 196 -14.32 -4.96 12.29
C LEU A 196 -15.51 -4.70 11.35
N SER A 197 -15.97 -3.46 11.24
CA SER A 197 -17.04 -3.09 10.33
C SER A 197 -16.64 -3.27 8.87
N LEU A 198 -15.39 -2.94 8.51
CA LEU A 198 -14.85 -3.16 7.16
C LEU A 198 -14.95 -4.63 6.75
N ILE A 199 -14.45 -5.56 7.57
CA ILE A 199 -14.47 -6.98 7.22
C ILE A 199 -15.88 -7.57 7.22
N ARG A 200 -16.77 -7.13 8.12
CA ARG A 200 -18.19 -7.53 8.14
C ARG A 200 -18.89 -7.09 6.85
N ASN A 201 -18.73 -5.82 6.47
CA ASN A 201 -19.29 -5.28 5.24
C ASN A 201 -18.73 -6.00 4.00
N TRP A 202 -17.44 -6.35 4.03
CA TRP A 202 -16.81 -7.11 2.96
C TRP A 202 -17.42 -8.51 2.83
N ARG A 203 -17.52 -9.27 3.94
CA ARG A 203 -18.15 -10.60 3.98
C ARG A 203 -19.59 -10.55 3.46
N ALA A 204 -20.37 -9.54 3.84
CA ALA A 204 -21.74 -9.37 3.37
C ALA A 204 -21.84 -9.10 1.86
N SER A 205 -20.84 -8.45 1.28
CA SER A 205 -20.85 -8.02 -0.13
C SER A 205 -20.40 -9.08 -1.14
N GLN A 206 -19.66 -10.12 -0.73
CA GLN A 206 -18.98 -11.05 -1.64
C GLN A 206 -19.64 -12.44 -1.66
N ARG A 207 -20.35 -12.77 -2.75
CA ARG A 207 -21.04 -14.06 -2.96
C ARG A 207 -20.14 -15.17 -3.53
N GLY A 208 -18.88 -15.28 -3.10
CA GLY A 208 -18.02 -16.38 -3.58
C GLY A 208 -16.51 -16.30 -3.31
N SER A 209 -15.97 -15.13 -2.96
CA SER A 209 -14.60 -15.02 -2.43
C SER A 209 -14.63 -14.62 -0.97
N GLU A 210 -13.83 -15.32 -0.18
CA GLU A 210 -13.69 -15.04 1.23
C GLU A 210 -12.43 -14.19 1.47
N LEU A 211 -12.62 -13.00 2.03
CA LEU A 211 -11.54 -12.22 2.60
C LEU A 211 -11.03 -12.94 3.86
N LYS A 212 -9.90 -13.63 3.74
CA LYS A 212 -9.31 -14.46 4.79
C LYS A 212 -8.56 -13.64 5.82
N LYS A 213 -7.93 -12.56 5.38
CA LYS A 213 -7.12 -11.69 6.22
C LYS A 213 -7.32 -10.23 5.84
N CYS A 214 -7.65 -9.41 6.82
CA CYS A 214 -7.66 -7.96 6.69
C CYS A 214 -6.74 -7.37 7.75
N VAL A 215 -5.77 -6.55 7.36
CA VAL A 215 -4.92 -5.80 8.27
C VAL A 215 -5.18 -4.33 8.01
N VAL A 216 -5.55 -3.57 9.05
CA VAL A 216 -5.63 -2.12 8.97
C VAL A 216 -4.62 -1.53 9.94
N ARG A 217 -3.67 -0.77 9.40
CA ARG A 217 -2.66 -0.05 10.16
C ARG A 217 -3.03 1.42 10.22
N TYR A 218 -3.14 1.95 11.42
CA TYR A 218 -3.36 3.36 11.71
C TYR A 218 -2.03 3.96 12.14
N GLN A 219 -1.50 4.90 11.34
CA GLN A 219 -0.21 5.54 11.57
C GLN A 219 -0.41 7.02 11.91
N THR A 220 0.24 7.49 12.97
CA THR A 220 0.33 8.91 13.33
C THR A 220 1.74 9.44 13.04
N ILE A 221 1.87 10.74 12.78
CA ILE A 221 3.18 11.34 12.46
C ILE A 221 3.90 11.79 13.73
N LEU A 222 3.18 12.41 14.68
CA LEU A 222 3.77 13.05 15.86
C LEU A 222 2.94 12.77 17.13
N PRO A 223 3.44 11.92 18.05
CA PRO A 223 4.60 11.03 17.90
C PRO A 223 4.33 9.94 16.85
N PHE A 224 5.39 9.39 16.23
CA PHE A 224 5.20 8.27 15.30
C PHE A 224 4.75 7.02 16.07
N THR A 225 3.46 6.71 15.98
CA THR A 225 2.87 5.48 16.52
C THR A 225 2.05 4.76 15.47
N GLU A 226 2.14 3.44 15.46
CA GLU A 226 1.38 2.57 14.57
C GLU A 226 0.56 1.57 15.38
N HIS A 227 -0.73 1.53 15.10
CA HIS A 227 -1.66 0.53 15.60
C HIS A 227 -2.11 -0.36 14.44
N ALA A 228 -1.79 -1.65 14.51
CA ALA A 228 -2.22 -2.63 13.54
C ALA A 228 -3.35 -3.49 14.13
N TYR A 229 -4.47 -3.53 13.41
CA TYR A 229 -5.60 -4.40 13.71
C TYR A 229 -5.67 -5.46 12.61
N THR A 230 -5.35 -6.69 12.96
CA THR A 230 -5.42 -7.83 12.05
C THR A 230 -6.67 -8.62 12.37
N VAL A 231 -7.57 -8.73 11.41
CA VAL A 231 -8.73 -9.61 11.50
C VAL A 231 -8.54 -10.81 10.57
N THR A 232 -8.56 -12.00 11.15
CA THR A 232 -8.52 -13.28 10.43
C THR A 232 -9.90 -13.94 10.41
N SER A 233 -10.23 -14.52 9.27
CA SER A 233 -11.45 -15.31 9.04
C SER A 233 -11.07 -16.76 8.82
N SER A 234 -11.61 -17.67 9.64
CA SER A 234 -11.33 -19.11 9.57
C SER A 234 -12.20 -19.89 8.57
N GLY A 235 -13.14 -19.26 7.87
CA GLY A 235 -13.98 -19.92 6.86
C GLY A 235 -15.47 -19.99 7.21
N THR A 236 -16.34 -19.48 6.34
CA THR A 236 -17.81 -19.30 6.42
C THR A 236 -18.28 -17.99 7.07
N LEU A 237 -19.44 -17.46 6.60
CA LEU A 237 -20.01 -16.16 7.02
C LEU A 237 -20.20 -16.08 8.54
N ASP A 238 -20.54 -17.23 9.14
CA ASP A 238 -20.89 -17.41 10.55
C ASP A 238 -19.68 -17.68 11.45
N SER A 239 -18.49 -17.89 10.88
CA SER A 239 -17.29 -18.13 11.67
C SER A 239 -16.88 -16.88 12.45
N PRO A 240 -16.45 -17.05 13.72
CA PRO A 240 -16.01 -15.94 14.54
C PRO A 240 -14.84 -15.22 13.86
N LEU A 241 -14.84 -13.89 13.99
CA LEU A 241 -13.72 -13.05 13.57
C LEU A 241 -12.70 -13.07 14.70
N GLU A 242 -11.47 -13.49 14.39
CA GLU A 242 -10.34 -13.37 15.31
C GLU A 242 -9.67 -12.03 15.08
N LEU A 243 -9.65 -11.17 16.10
CA LEU A 243 -8.95 -9.90 16.06
C LEU A 243 -7.66 -10.02 16.87
N GLN A 244 -6.54 -9.78 16.20
CA GLN A 244 -5.24 -9.55 16.80
C GLN A 244 -4.91 -8.05 16.73
N THR A 245 -4.38 -7.52 17.83
CA THR A 245 -3.92 -6.14 17.92
C THR A 245 -2.42 -6.12 18.16
N ASP A 246 -1.68 -5.46 17.27
CA ASP A 246 -0.26 -5.21 17.45
C ASP A 246 -0.04 -3.69 17.52
N VAL A 247 0.72 -3.22 18.51
CA VAL A 247 1.05 -1.80 18.66
C VAL A 247 2.57 -1.68 18.58
N THR A 248 3.03 -0.86 17.64
CA THR A 248 4.45 -0.51 17.53
C THR A 248 4.58 1.00 17.68
N GLY A 249 5.46 1.43 18.57
CA GLY A 249 5.75 2.84 18.82
C GLY A 249 7.24 3.05 18.88
N LEU A 250 7.73 4.12 18.25
CA LEU A 250 9.06 4.62 18.56
C LEU A 250 8.98 5.35 19.91
N PRO A 251 9.98 5.22 20.80
CA PRO A 251 10.04 6.08 21.96
C PRO A 251 10.05 7.54 21.48
N ALA A 252 9.22 8.38 22.10
CA ALA A 252 9.29 9.82 21.92
C ALA A 252 10.74 10.24 22.15
N VAL A 253 11.32 11.00 21.21
CA VAL A 253 12.75 11.38 21.11
C VAL A 253 13.55 10.51 20.13
N ILE A 254 13.32 10.75 18.84
CA ILE A 254 14.45 10.95 17.94
C ILE A 254 14.39 12.42 17.56
N SER A 255 15.25 13.22 18.17
CA SER A 255 15.54 14.58 17.71
C SER A 255 15.94 14.49 16.24
N LEU A 256 15.03 14.85 15.34
CA LEU A 256 15.41 15.17 13.96
C LEU A 256 16.37 16.35 14.09
N HIS A 257 17.67 16.10 13.97
CA HIS A 257 18.62 17.17 13.79
C HIS A 257 18.15 18.00 12.58
N PRO A 258 18.10 19.34 12.71
CA PRO A 258 17.72 20.19 11.58
C PRO A 258 18.70 19.90 10.44
N PHE A 259 18.15 19.48 9.31
CA PHE A 259 18.86 19.39 8.04
C PHE A 259 19.48 20.77 7.76
N TYR A 260 20.81 20.85 7.76
CA TYR A 260 21.58 21.96 7.18
C TYR A 260 22.07 21.54 5.79
#